data_AF-A0A7R9SXV9-F1
#
_entry.id   AF-A0A7R9SXV9-F1
#
_cell.length_a   1.000
_cell.length_b   1.000
_cell.length_c   1.000
_cell.angle_alpha   90.00
_cell.angle_beta   90.00
_cell.angle_gamma   90.00
#
_symmetry.space_group_name_H-M   'P 1'
#
loop_
_entity.id
_entity.type
_entity.pdbx_description
1 polymer ?
#
loop_
_entity_poly.entity_id
_entity_poly.type
_entity_poly.pdbx_seq_one_letter_code
_entity_poly.pdbx_strand_id
1 'polypeptide(L)'
;TEEWRAKYEKDGAVDLWVEEEFNAGSRLVGGRAVHLGRLPGQGSGEGPGLNDNVTMHTVTIQGGADDGSDITFEAAEDRYILFSAEAEGFSCPHACRNGCCTACTMTVVSGDVKQEQALGLNKRLKEEGYVLTCVAFPRSDLVLAPVPEEEAYQRQFGEAFDAMATNPNDPMYIERDDFALEIADMDE
;
A
#
# COMPACT_ATOMS: atom_id res chain seq x y z
N THR A 1 12.47 6.25 -14.41
CA THR A 1 13.01 6.14 -15.80
C THR A 1 13.89 7.34 -16.08
N GLU A 2 14.69 7.35 -17.15
CA GLU A 2 15.45 8.55 -17.55
C GLU A 2 14.53 9.75 -17.79
N GLU A 3 13.36 9.51 -18.37
CA GLU A 3 12.33 10.53 -18.58
C GLU A 3 11.82 11.15 -17.26
N TRP A 4 11.63 10.33 -16.22
CA TRP A 4 11.24 10.80 -14.89
C TRP A 4 12.36 11.64 -14.24
N ARG A 5 13.62 11.17 -14.30
CA ARG A 5 14.77 11.90 -13.75
C ARG A 5 14.98 13.23 -14.46
N ALA A 6 14.84 13.28 -15.79
CA ALA A 6 14.93 14.51 -16.57
C ALA A 6 13.87 15.55 -16.17
N LYS A 7 12.69 15.08 -15.73
CA LYS A 7 11.57 15.94 -15.33
C LYS A 7 11.68 16.42 -13.89
N TYR A 8 12.19 15.60 -12.97
CA TYR A 8 12.10 15.83 -11.52
C TYR A 8 13.45 15.88 -10.76
N GLU A 9 14.58 15.58 -11.42
CA GLU A 9 15.95 15.65 -10.86
C GLU A 9 16.83 16.62 -11.67
N LYS A 10 16.34 17.84 -11.94
CA LYS A 10 17.04 18.80 -12.82
C LYS A 10 18.45 19.19 -12.34
N ASP A 11 18.67 19.20 -11.03
CA ASP A 11 19.94 19.62 -10.40
C ASP A 11 20.62 18.48 -9.62
N GLY A 12 20.26 17.22 -9.91
CA GLY A 12 20.77 16.05 -9.17
C GLY A 12 20.20 15.89 -7.77
N ALA A 13 19.19 16.70 -7.41
CA ALA A 13 18.37 16.55 -6.22
C ALA A 13 16.92 16.30 -6.63
N VAL A 14 16.24 15.40 -5.92
CA VAL A 14 14.79 15.20 -6.03
C VAL A 14 14.12 16.39 -5.36
N ASP A 15 13.35 17.17 -6.12
CA ASP A 15 12.56 18.26 -5.56
C ASP A 15 11.41 17.66 -4.72
N LEU A 16 11.53 17.79 -3.39
CA LEU A 16 10.55 17.28 -2.42
C LEU A 16 9.18 17.96 -2.54
N TRP A 17 9.13 19.14 -3.17
CA TRP A 17 7.91 19.92 -3.41
C TRP A 17 7.38 19.76 -4.83
N VAL A 18 7.93 18.82 -5.61
CA VAL A 18 7.34 18.43 -6.88
C VAL A 18 5.89 18.01 -6.63
N GLU A 19 4.99 18.77 -7.26
CA GLU A 19 3.59 18.45 -7.33
C GLU A 19 3.41 17.32 -8.36
N GLU A 20 3.44 16.08 -7.89
CA GLU A 20 3.19 14.89 -8.72
C GLU A 20 2.17 13.95 -8.08
N GLU A 21 1.60 13.05 -8.88
CA GLU A 21 0.56 12.11 -8.40
C GLU A 21 1.04 11.07 -7.38
N PHE A 22 2.36 10.89 -7.23
CA PHE A 22 2.98 9.84 -6.41
C PHE A 22 3.74 10.37 -5.19
N ASN A 23 3.96 11.68 -5.08
CA ASN A 23 4.60 12.28 -3.92
C ASN A 23 3.59 12.28 -2.77
N ALA A 24 3.81 11.39 -1.79
CA ALA A 24 2.94 11.28 -0.61
C ALA A 24 2.84 12.61 0.17
N GLY A 25 3.88 13.46 0.14
CA GLY A 25 3.89 14.79 0.75
C GLY A 25 3.10 15.85 -0.03
N SER A 26 2.82 15.61 -1.32
CA SER A 26 1.99 16.49 -2.16
C SER A 26 0.48 16.22 -2.02
N ARG A 27 0.09 15.17 -1.28
CA ARG A 27 -1.30 14.94 -0.86
C ARG A 27 -1.67 15.94 0.25
N LEU A 28 -1.82 17.21 -0.14
CA LEU A 28 -2.36 18.25 0.74
C LEU A 28 -3.71 17.82 1.32
N VAL A 29 -4.10 18.42 2.45
CA VAL A 29 -5.45 18.28 3.01
C VAL A 29 -6.48 18.65 1.92
N GLY A 30 -7.17 17.65 1.36
CA GLY A 30 -8.01 17.77 0.16
C GLY A 30 -7.72 16.72 -0.93
N GLY A 31 -6.56 16.07 -0.89
CA GLY A 31 -6.21 14.90 -1.72
C GLY A 31 -5.72 15.24 -3.15
N ARG A 32 -5.26 14.19 -3.87
CA ARG A 32 -4.75 14.21 -5.26
C ARG A 32 -5.65 14.98 -6.24
N ALA A 33 -6.96 14.91 -6.04
CA ALA A 33 -7.93 15.54 -6.92
C ALA A 33 -7.85 17.08 -6.91
N VAL A 34 -7.56 17.69 -5.76
CA VAL A 34 -7.50 19.15 -5.61
C VAL A 34 -6.32 19.74 -6.38
N HIS A 35 -5.17 19.06 -6.39
CA HIS A 35 -4.02 19.48 -7.21
C HIS A 35 -4.34 19.49 -8.71
N LEU A 36 -5.13 18.53 -9.19
CA LEU A 36 -5.59 18.48 -10.58
C LEU A 36 -6.72 19.47 -10.90
N GLY A 37 -7.05 20.39 -9.97
CA GLY A 37 -8.16 21.33 -10.11
C GLY A 37 -9.54 20.68 -10.02
N ARG A 38 -9.64 19.48 -9.43
CA ARG A 38 -10.87 18.69 -9.30
C ARG A 38 -11.41 18.76 -7.87
N LEU A 39 -12.64 18.29 -7.69
CA LEU A 39 -13.23 18.15 -6.37
C LEU A 39 -12.48 17.09 -5.55
N PRO A 40 -12.32 17.25 -4.22
CA PRO A 40 -11.70 16.25 -3.35
C PRO A 40 -12.22 14.83 -3.63
N GLY A 41 -11.31 13.86 -3.78
CA GLY A 41 -11.63 12.46 -4.09
C GLY A 41 -11.98 12.15 -5.55
N GLN A 42 -12.25 13.14 -6.41
CA GLN A 42 -12.66 12.90 -7.79
C GLN A 42 -11.46 12.54 -8.69
N GLY A 43 -11.49 11.34 -9.27
CA GLY A 43 -10.41 10.84 -10.13
C GLY A 43 -9.10 10.52 -9.40
N SER A 44 -9.09 10.53 -8.07
CA SER A 44 -7.93 10.13 -7.27
C SER A 44 -7.87 8.62 -7.02
N GLY A 45 -9.00 7.92 -7.17
CA GLY A 45 -9.21 6.51 -6.79
C GLY A 45 -9.97 6.34 -5.47
N GLU A 46 -9.94 7.36 -4.60
CA GLU A 46 -10.64 7.35 -3.29
C GLU A 46 -12.14 7.63 -3.45
N GLY A 47 -12.50 8.44 -4.44
CA GLY A 47 -13.87 8.84 -4.74
C GLY A 47 -14.28 8.45 -6.16
N PRO A 48 -15.32 9.12 -6.71
CA PRO A 48 -15.85 8.81 -8.03
C PRO A 48 -14.78 8.93 -9.12
N GLY A 49 -14.86 8.02 -10.08
CA GLY A 49 -14.10 8.04 -11.32
C GLY A 49 -14.32 9.30 -12.15
N LEU A 50 -13.50 9.46 -13.19
CA LEU A 50 -13.64 10.59 -14.12
C LEU A 50 -14.55 10.29 -15.31
N ASN A 51 -14.75 9.00 -15.59
CA ASN A 51 -15.50 8.53 -16.74
C ASN A 51 -16.73 7.76 -16.24
N ASP A 52 -17.88 7.99 -16.88
CA ASP A 52 -19.12 7.27 -16.54
C ASP A 52 -19.13 5.83 -17.08
N ASN A 53 -18.29 5.53 -18.08
CA ASN A 53 -18.14 4.19 -18.67
C ASN A 53 -16.77 3.60 -18.34
N VAL A 54 -16.63 3.11 -17.12
CA VAL A 54 -15.43 2.38 -16.66
C VAL A 54 -15.74 0.89 -16.57
N THR A 55 -14.76 0.06 -16.94
CA THR A 55 -14.83 -1.38 -16.76
C THR A 55 -14.93 -1.71 -15.28
N MET A 56 -15.95 -2.49 -14.92
CA MET A 56 -16.11 -3.04 -13.57
C MET A 56 -15.50 -4.44 -13.56
N HIS A 57 -14.85 -4.78 -12.46
CA HIS A 57 -14.29 -6.11 -12.20
C HIS A 57 -14.87 -6.66 -10.91
N THR A 58 -15.11 -7.96 -10.88
CA THR A 58 -15.56 -8.65 -9.68
C THR A 58 -14.37 -8.92 -8.78
N VAL A 59 -14.41 -8.43 -7.55
CA VAL A 59 -13.38 -8.65 -6.53
C VAL A 59 -13.96 -9.52 -5.42
N THR A 60 -13.29 -10.64 -5.14
CA THR A 60 -13.61 -11.54 -4.04
C THR A 60 -12.49 -11.51 -3.00
N ILE A 61 -12.83 -11.28 -1.73
CA ILE A 61 -11.90 -11.37 -0.60
C ILE A 61 -12.27 -12.60 0.23
N GLN A 62 -11.36 -13.55 0.30
CA GLN A 62 -11.54 -14.80 1.02
C GLN A 62 -11.58 -14.58 2.53
N GLY A 63 -12.61 -15.09 3.21
CA GLY A 63 -12.76 -14.90 4.66
C GLY A 63 -12.78 -13.44 5.11
N GLY A 64 -13.25 -12.53 4.26
CA GLY A 64 -13.27 -11.08 4.52
C GLY A 64 -14.39 -10.60 5.43
N ALA A 65 -15.42 -11.43 5.68
CA ALA A 65 -16.52 -11.10 6.59
C ALA A 65 -16.19 -11.44 8.05
N ASP A 66 -16.89 -10.81 9.00
CA ASP A 66 -16.74 -11.05 10.44
C ASP A 66 -17.02 -12.51 10.84
N ASP A 67 -17.80 -13.24 10.04
CA ASP A 67 -18.12 -14.66 10.23
C ASP A 67 -17.17 -15.62 9.49
N GLY A 68 -16.14 -15.09 8.83
CA GLY A 68 -15.17 -15.85 8.04
C GLY A 68 -15.68 -16.28 6.67
N SER A 69 -16.81 -15.76 6.20
CA SER A 69 -17.27 -15.98 4.82
C SER A 69 -16.55 -15.07 3.81
N ASP A 70 -16.55 -15.51 2.54
CA ASP A 70 -16.00 -14.73 1.43
C ASP A 70 -16.93 -13.55 1.11
N ILE A 71 -16.34 -12.39 0.85
CA ILE A 71 -17.07 -11.20 0.39
C ILE A 71 -16.78 -10.97 -1.09
N THR A 72 -17.80 -10.64 -1.85
CA THR A 72 -17.68 -10.33 -3.28
C THR A 72 -18.36 -9.00 -3.57
N PHE A 73 -17.66 -8.12 -4.28
CA PHE A 73 -18.16 -6.81 -4.67
C PHE A 73 -17.60 -6.39 -6.02
N GLU A 74 -18.22 -5.39 -6.63
CA GLU A 74 -17.79 -4.81 -7.90
C GLU A 74 -16.86 -3.62 -7.65
N ALA A 75 -15.75 -3.58 -8.38
CA ALA A 75 -14.79 -2.47 -8.30
C ALA A 75 -14.45 -1.95 -9.70
N ALA A 76 -14.50 -0.63 -9.86
CA ALA A 76 -14.14 0.04 -11.11
C ALA A 76 -12.60 0.06 -11.29
N GLU A 77 -12.11 -0.04 -12.52
CA GLU A 77 -10.66 0.08 -12.82
C GLU A 77 -10.03 1.40 -12.37
N ASP A 78 -10.82 2.45 -12.19
CA ASP A 78 -10.36 3.77 -11.75
C ASP A 78 -10.69 4.09 -10.29
N ARG A 79 -11.08 3.07 -9.51
CA ARG A 79 -11.34 3.17 -8.07
C ARG A 79 -10.52 2.17 -7.27
N TYR A 80 -10.11 2.57 -6.08
CA TYR A 80 -9.37 1.69 -5.18
C TYR A 80 -10.25 0.56 -4.64
N ILE A 81 -9.66 -0.62 -4.48
CA ILE A 81 -10.35 -1.82 -4.00
C ILE A 81 -10.95 -1.61 -2.60
N LEU A 82 -10.17 -1.07 -1.65
CA LEU A 82 -10.65 -0.80 -0.28
C LEU A 82 -11.89 0.12 -0.28
N PHE A 83 -11.85 1.21 -1.04
CA PHE A 83 -12.94 2.18 -1.09
C PHE A 83 -14.17 1.65 -1.83
N SER A 84 -14.00 0.65 -2.70
CA SER A 84 -15.09 -0.05 -3.37
C SER A 84 -15.77 -1.01 -2.38
N ALA A 85 -14.99 -1.77 -1.61
CA ALA A 85 -15.50 -2.65 -0.55
C ALA A 85 -16.30 -1.87 0.52
N GLU A 86 -15.74 -0.75 1.01
CA GLU A 86 -16.39 0.09 2.02
C GLU A 86 -17.71 0.71 1.53
N ALA A 87 -17.80 1.03 0.24
CA ALA A 87 -19.02 1.58 -0.34
C ALA A 87 -20.18 0.57 -0.41
N GLU A 88 -19.85 -0.71 -0.53
CA GLU A 88 -20.80 -1.82 -0.44
C GLU A 88 -21.07 -2.24 1.03
N GLY A 89 -20.44 -1.56 1.99
CA GLY A 89 -20.64 -1.79 3.43
C GLY A 89 -19.75 -2.88 4.03
N PHE A 90 -18.75 -3.38 3.29
CA PHE A 90 -17.79 -4.34 3.81
C PHE A 90 -16.66 -3.65 4.59
N SER A 91 -16.27 -4.25 5.72
CA SER A 91 -15.11 -3.83 6.49
C SER A 91 -13.86 -4.55 6.00
N CYS A 92 -12.77 -3.83 5.79
CA CYS A 92 -11.47 -4.39 5.41
C CYS A 92 -10.36 -3.79 6.29
N PRO A 93 -9.29 -4.54 6.58
CA PRO A 93 -8.21 -4.05 7.42
C PRO A 93 -7.51 -2.85 6.76
N HIS A 94 -7.32 -1.77 7.51
CA HIS A 94 -6.66 -0.55 7.03
C HIS A 94 -6.17 0.32 8.19
N ALA A 95 -5.19 1.19 7.92
CA ALA A 95 -4.73 2.22 8.88
C ALA A 95 -4.46 3.56 8.18
N CYS A 96 -3.36 3.68 7.43
CA CYS A 96 -2.93 4.99 6.90
C CYS A 96 -3.70 5.46 5.65
N ARG A 97 -4.33 4.54 4.90
CA ARG A 97 -5.02 4.78 3.61
C ARG A 97 -4.19 5.48 2.52
N ASN A 98 -2.87 5.54 2.68
CA ASN A 98 -1.96 6.27 1.80
C ASN A 98 -0.96 5.37 1.06
N GLY A 99 -1.06 4.05 1.24
CA GLY A 99 -0.13 3.10 0.65
C GLY A 99 1.24 3.05 1.33
N CYS A 100 1.38 3.61 2.54
CA CYS A 100 2.66 3.69 3.26
C CYS A 100 2.82 2.66 4.39
N CYS A 101 1.71 2.19 4.98
CA CYS A 101 1.72 1.14 6.01
C CYS A 101 1.44 -0.24 5.41
N THR A 102 1.54 -1.30 6.23
CA THR A 102 1.25 -2.69 5.86
C THR A 102 -0.10 -3.21 6.37
N ALA A 103 -0.89 -2.41 7.08
CA ALA A 103 -2.17 -2.85 7.67
C ALA A 103 -3.21 -3.35 6.65
N CYS A 104 -3.27 -2.80 5.44
CA CYS A 104 -4.24 -3.21 4.40
C CYS A 104 -3.64 -4.22 3.40
N THR A 105 -2.68 -5.01 3.85
CA THR A 105 -1.99 -5.97 2.99
C THR A 105 -2.84 -7.21 2.77
N MET A 106 -2.95 -7.62 1.52
CA MET A 106 -3.55 -8.88 1.09
C MET A 106 -2.64 -9.54 0.06
N THR A 107 -2.91 -10.80 -0.27
CA THR A 107 -2.21 -11.51 -1.34
C THR A 107 -3.16 -11.76 -2.50
N VAL A 108 -2.71 -11.51 -3.72
CA VAL A 108 -3.44 -11.84 -4.94
C VAL A 108 -3.39 -13.35 -5.15
N VAL A 109 -4.54 -14.01 -5.03
CA VAL A 109 -4.71 -15.44 -5.33
C VAL A 109 -4.91 -15.64 -6.83
N SER A 110 -5.69 -14.77 -7.46
CA SER A 110 -5.86 -14.73 -8.91
C SER A 110 -6.23 -13.35 -9.43
N GLY A 111 -5.88 -13.09 -10.68
CA GLY A 111 -6.13 -11.83 -11.37
C GLY A 111 -4.94 -10.88 -11.36
N ASP A 112 -5.15 -9.65 -11.79
CA ASP A 112 -4.12 -8.62 -11.90
C ASP A 112 -4.54 -7.30 -11.26
N VAL A 113 -3.55 -6.60 -10.70
CA VAL A 113 -3.77 -5.39 -9.92
C VAL A 113 -2.70 -4.35 -10.20
N LYS A 114 -3.12 -3.10 -10.32
CA LYS A 114 -2.21 -1.96 -10.46
C LYS A 114 -2.06 -1.26 -9.10
N GLN A 115 -0.83 -1.21 -8.58
CA GLN A 115 -0.52 -0.60 -7.27
C GLN A 115 0.79 0.21 -7.27
N GLU A 116 0.92 1.17 -8.19
CA GLU A 116 2.09 2.06 -8.28
C GLU A 116 2.33 2.87 -6.99
N GLN A 117 1.26 3.14 -6.24
CA GLN A 117 1.27 3.94 -5.02
C GLN A 117 1.51 3.14 -3.75
N ALA A 118 1.74 1.82 -3.85
CA ALA A 118 2.03 0.98 -2.69
C ALA A 118 3.50 1.12 -2.25
N LEU A 119 3.83 2.23 -1.58
CA LEU A 119 5.17 2.52 -1.06
C LEU A 119 5.56 1.61 0.12
N GLY A 120 4.58 1.14 0.88
CA GLY A 120 4.77 0.26 2.04
C GLY A 120 5.19 -1.16 1.69
N LEU A 121 5.22 -1.53 0.41
CA LEU A 121 5.71 -2.84 -0.06
C LEU A 121 6.95 -2.66 -0.92
N ASN A 122 7.99 -3.43 -0.61
CA ASN A 122 9.18 -3.52 -1.46
C ASN A 122 8.86 -4.28 -2.77
N LYS A 123 9.79 -4.24 -3.73
CA LYS A 123 9.62 -4.88 -5.04
C LYS A 123 9.41 -6.40 -4.93
N ARG A 124 10.11 -7.06 -4.00
CA ARG A 124 10.03 -8.51 -3.77
C ARG A 124 8.62 -8.93 -3.34
N LEU A 125 8.04 -8.28 -2.33
CA LEU A 125 6.70 -8.60 -1.85
C LEU A 125 5.64 -8.37 -2.94
N LYS A 126 5.77 -7.29 -3.73
CA LYS A 126 4.88 -7.06 -4.88
C LYS A 126 4.96 -8.18 -5.91
N GLU A 127 6.15 -8.68 -6.20
CA GLU A 127 6.37 -9.81 -7.12
C GLU A 127 5.83 -11.14 -6.58
N GLU A 128 5.82 -11.30 -5.24
CA GLU A 128 5.20 -12.43 -4.56
C GLU A 128 3.67 -12.32 -4.45
N GLY A 129 3.06 -11.26 -4.99
CA GLY A 129 1.62 -11.06 -5.06
C GLY A 129 1.02 -10.28 -3.90
N TYR A 130 1.83 -9.68 -3.03
CA TYR A 130 1.33 -8.83 -1.95
C TYR A 130 0.81 -7.51 -2.53
N VAL A 131 -0.34 -7.08 -2.05
CA VAL A 131 -1.04 -5.87 -2.52
C VAL A 131 -1.55 -5.03 -1.35
N LEU A 132 -1.48 -3.70 -1.49
CA LEU A 132 -2.12 -2.77 -0.56
C LEU A 132 -3.47 -2.32 -1.11
N THR A 133 -4.56 -2.86 -0.58
CA THR A 133 -5.93 -2.62 -1.10
C THR A 133 -6.36 -1.15 -1.06
N CYS A 134 -5.78 -0.34 -0.16
CA CYS A 134 -6.08 1.09 -0.06
C CYS A 134 -5.60 1.94 -1.24
N VAL A 135 -4.66 1.43 -2.05
CA VAL A 135 -4.08 2.15 -3.20
C VAL A 135 -3.96 1.24 -4.44
N ALA A 136 -4.74 0.16 -4.47
CA ALA A 136 -4.75 -0.83 -5.53
C ALA A 136 -5.97 -0.67 -6.42
N PHE A 137 -5.75 -0.68 -7.73
CA PHE A 137 -6.80 -0.66 -8.76
C PHE A 137 -6.92 -2.04 -9.40
N PRO A 138 -8.14 -2.60 -9.56
CA PRO A 138 -8.32 -3.86 -10.26
C PRO A 138 -7.99 -3.70 -11.75
N ARG A 139 -7.37 -4.72 -12.35
CA ARG A 139 -7.14 -4.81 -13.80
C ARG A 139 -7.87 -6.00 -14.44
N SER A 140 -8.33 -6.92 -13.63
CA SER A 140 -9.19 -8.04 -13.98
C SER A 140 -10.08 -8.37 -12.78
N ASP A 141 -10.94 -9.37 -12.93
CA ASP A 141 -11.55 -10.04 -11.78
C ASP A 141 -10.45 -10.55 -10.84
N LEU A 142 -10.65 -10.35 -9.54
CA LEU A 142 -9.64 -10.58 -8.50
C LEU A 142 -10.16 -11.53 -7.44
N VAL A 143 -9.27 -12.39 -6.96
CA VAL A 143 -9.43 -13.11 -5.69
C VAL A 143 -8.26 -12.72 -4.79
N LEU A 144 -8.58 -12.20 -3.61
CA LEU A 144 -7.63 -11.74 -2.61
C LEU A 144 -7.76 -12.61 -1.35
N ALA A 145 -6.62 -12.88 -0.71
CA ALA A 145 -6.57 -13.52 0.60
C ALA A 145 -6.03 -12.54 1.65
N PRO A 146 -6.64 -12.46 2.84
CA PRO A 146 -6.15 -11.66 3.93
C PRO A 146 -4.80 -12.18 4.41
N VAL A 147 -3.91 -11.26 4.76
CA VAL A 147 -2.61 -11.55 5.37
C VAL A 147 -2.60 -10.95 6.78
N PRO A 148 -2.19 -11.71 7.82
CA PRO A 148 -1.98 -11.14 9.14
C PRO A 148 -1.01 -9.95 9.09
N GLU A 149 -1.35 -8.83 9.73
CA GLU A 149 -0.52 -7.62 9.68
C GLU A 149 0.91 -7.87 10.17
N GLU A 150 1.07 -8.67 11.22
CA GLU A 150 2.36 -9.08 11.78
C GLU A 150 3.22 -9.82 10.74
N GLU A 151 2.61 -10.69 9.93
CA GLU A 151 3.33 -11.39 8.85
C GLU A 151 3.79 -10.40 7.80
N ALA A 152 2.90 -9.54 7.31
CA ALA A 152 3.26 -8.53 6.32
C ALA A 152 4.37 -7.59 6.82
N TYR A 153 4.31 -7.18 8.09
CA TYR A 153 5.34 -6.36 8.72
C TYR A 153 6.67 -7.09 8.85
N GLN A 154 6.66 -8.33 9.33
CA GLN A 154 7.86 -9.13 9.51
C GLN A 154 8.57 -9.36 8.17
N ARG A 155 7.82 -9.65 7.09
CA ARG A 155 8.42 -9.88 5.76
C ARG A 155 8.92 -8.60 5.09
N GLN A 156 8.27 -7.46 5.35
CA GLN A 156 8.68 -6.18 4.78
C GLN A 156 9.87 -5.57 5.52
N PHE A 157 9.88 -5.65 6.85
CA PHE A 157 10.82 -4.92 7.71
C PHE A 157 11.61 -5.86 8.63
N GLY A 158 10.92 -6.77 9.33
CA GLY A 158 11.52 -7.60 10.38
C GLY A 158 12.70 -8.46 9.91
N GLU A 159 12.56 -9.18 8.79
CA GLU A 159 13.64 -10.02 8.22
C GLU A 159 14.95 -9.23 7.99
N ALA A 160 14.83 -7.97 7.54
CA ALA A 160 15.99 -7.12 7.29
C ALA A 160 16.61 -6.62 8.59
N PHE A 161 15.80 -6.18 9.55
CA PHE A 161 16.28 -5.74 10.85
C PHE A 161 16.92 -6.89 11.65
N ASP A 162 16.33 -8.09 11.60
CA ASP A 162 16.88 -9.28 12.24
C ASP A 162 18.25 -9.64 11.65
N ALA A 163 18.40 -9.58 10.32
CA ALA A 163 19.68 -9.80 9.65
C ALA A 163 20.73 -8.75 10.07
N MET A 164 20.35 -7.46 10.10
CA MET A 164 21.24 -6.37 10.50
C MET A 164 21.65 -6.45 11.97
N ALA A 165 20.79 -6.96 12.86
CA ALA A 165 21.07 -7.05 14.29
C ALA A 165 21.91 -8.29 14.64
N THR A 166 21.81 -9.39 13.89
CA THR A 166 22.40 -10.69 14.24
C THR A 166 23.65 -11.06 13.45
N ASN A 167 23.98 -10.36 12.36
CA ASN A 167 25.15 -10.62 11.55
C ASN A 167 26.19 -9.48 11.67
N PRO A 168 27.23 -9.63 12.51
CA PRO A 168 28.30 -8.63 12.68
C PRO A 168 29.09 -8.30 11.41
N ASN A 169 28.98 -9.13 10.37
CA ASN A 169 29.66 -8.92 9.09
C ASN A 169 28.74 -8.29 8.03
N ASP A 170 27.49 -7.95 8.37
CA ASP A 170 26.60 -7.23 7.47
C ASP A 170 27.10 -5.78 7.31
N PRO A 171 27.18 -5.24 6.08
CA PRO A 171 27.60 -3.85 5.86
C PRO A 171 26.64 -2.82 6.48
N MET A 172 25.40 -3.19 6.81
CA MET A 172 24.42 -2.40 7.56
C MET A 172 24.26 -2.91 9.01
N TYR A 173 25.25 -3.63 9.55
CA TYR A 173 25.20 -4.09 10.95
C TYR A 173 24.91 -2.93 11.90
N ILE A 174 23.87 -3.10 12.71
CA ILE A 174 23.51 -2.18 13.78
C ILE A 174 23.93 -2.86 15.08
N GLU A 175 24.87 -2.25 15.79
CA GLU A 175 25.27 -2.71 17.12
C GLU A 175 24.03 -2.63 18.02
N ARG A 176 23.56 -3.80 18.47
CA ARG A 176 22.38 -3.92 19.32
C ARG A 176 22.78 -3.46 20.72
N ASP A 177 22.10 -2.45 21.25
CA ASP A 177 22.32 -1.98 22.62
C ASP A 177 21.66 -2.96 23.60
N ASP A 178 22.40 -4.03 23.92
CA ASP A 178 21.95 -5.08 24.84
C ASP A 178 21.66 -4.53 26.24
N PHE A 179 22.29 -3.41 26.63
CA PHE A 179 22.04 -2.74 27.91
C PHE A 179 20.65 -2.11 27.97
N ALA A 180 20.16 -1.57 26.86
CA ALA A 180 18.80 -1.02 26.77
C ALA A 180 17.72 -2.11 26.87
N LEU A 181 18.02 -3.34 26.41
CA LEU A 181 17.13 -4.50 26.52
C LEU A 181 17.07 -5.02 27.97
N GLU A 182 18.23 -5.15 28.63
CA GLU A 182 18.29 -5.55 30.05
C GLU A 182 17.47 -4.60 30.95
N ILE A 183 17.52 -3.29 30.68
CA ILE A 183 16.67 -2.29 31.35
C ILE A 183 15.18 -2.48 31.04
N ALA A 184 14.83 -2.79 29.78
CA ALA A 184 13.44 -2.95 29.35
C ALA A 184 12.78 -4.23 29.90
N ASP A 185 13.54 -5.32 29.98
CA ASP A 185 13.09 -6.61 30.52
C ASP A 185 13.15 -6.65 32.06
N MET A 186 13.64 -5.58 32.70
CA MET A 186 13.79 -5.47 34.16
C MET A 186 14.60 -6.63 34.76
N ASP A 187 15.61 -7.10 34.02
CA ASP A 187 16.46 -8.23 34.42
C ASP A 187 17.68 -7.78 35.25
N GLU A 188 17.75 -6.50 35.66
CA GLU A 188 18.67 -5.93 36.66
C GLU A 188 18.03 -5.68 38.05
#